data_AF-F7V0Z5-F1
#
_entry.id   AF-F7V0Z5-F1
#
_cell.length_a   1.000
_cell.length_b   1.000
_cell.length_c   1.000
_cell.angle_alpha   90.00
_cell.angle_beta   90.00
_cell.angle_gamma   90.00
#
_symmetry.space_group_name_H-M   'P 1'
#
loop_
_entity.id
_entity.type
_entity.pdbx_description
1 polymer ?
#
loop_
_entity_poly.entity_id
_entity_poly.type
_entity_poly.pdbx_seq_one_letter_code
_entity_poly.pdbx_strand_id
1 'polypeptide(L)'
;MSRKKKEDKPVDEEHRAERKPHIVWYDADGVEIGDDGYPMTPIRRRMHKLFNLMFIWGVIAFVLAVFCTAFAYAQNQNYTMQDFELIVYGGTQINGFEFATLLRIEGLFCLLTALVNIASNFIGFHWMYDKRSPRPIVIALGIIGIGSFIYEVVALWVAHLFDPVSAINIVLVLFILNSMSAVKKERPTLKKAKRVTKVVKK
;
A
#
# COMPACT_ATOMS: atom_id res chain seq x y z
N MET A 1 50.72 -25.42 38.65
CA MET A 1 49.96 -24.94 37.47
C MET A 1 48.67 -25.77 37.36
N SER A 2 47.51 -25.17 37.65
CA SER A 2 46.22 -25.78 37.37
C SER A 2 45.30 -24.69 36.80
N ARG A 3 45.04 -24.75 35.50
CA ARG A 3 44.18 -23.82 34.76
C ARG A 3 42.73 -24.26 35.01
N LYS A 4 42.00 -23.53 35.84
CA LYS A 4 40.54 -23.71 35.98
C LYS A 4 39.86 -23.35 34.67
N LYS A 5 39.16 -24.33 34.08
CA LYS A 5 38.16 -24.14 33.00
C LYS A 5 37.15 -23.09 33.45
N LYS A 6 36.97 -22.04 32.65
CA LYS A 6 35.79 -21.19 32.74
C LYS A 6 34.66 -21.95 32.04
N GLU A 7 33.62 -22.27 32.80
CA GLU A 7 32.35 -22.76 32.26
C GLU A 7 31.71 -21.61 31.47
N ASP A 8 31.48 -21.86 30.18
CA ASP A 8 30.59 -21.04 29.36
C ASP A 8 29.17 -21.20 29.90
N LYS A 9 28.69 -20.16 30.60
CA LYS A 9 27.27 -20.06 30.95
C LYS A 9 26.47 -19.84 29.66
N PRO A 10 25.31 -20.49 29.51
CA PRO A 10 24.44 -20.27 28.36
C PRO A 10 24.02 -18.80 28.35
N VAL A 11 24.20 -18.15 27.21
CA VAL A 11 23.75 -16.78 26.97
C VAL A 11 22.23 -16.76 27.15
N ASP A 12 21.79 -16.07 28.20
CA ASP A 12 20.41 -15.94 28.60
C ASP A 12 19.52 -15.55 27.40
N GLU A 13 18.41 -16.29 27.23
CA GLU A 13 17.29 -16.00 26.33
C GLU A 13 16.52 -14.71 26.72
N GLU A 14 17.15 -13.76 27.42
CA GLU A 14 16.50 -12.61 28.06
C GLU A 14 16.33 -11.38 27.15
N HIS A 15 16.58 -11.49 25.84
CA HIS A 15 16.35 -10.39 24.90
C HIS A 15 15.33 -10.73 23.81
N ARG A 16 14.29 -11.51 24.14
CA ARG A 16 13.01 -11.35 23.43
C ARG A 16 12.48 -9.98 23.79
N ALA A 17 12.80 -8.99 22.96
CA ALA A 17 12.25 -7.64 23.02
C ALA A 17 10.75 -7.75 23.31
N GLU A 18 10.36 -7.45 24.55
CA GLU A 18 8.98 -7.44 24.98
C GLU A 18 8.24 -6.53 24.00
N ARG A 19 7.39 -7.12 23.16
CA ARG A 19 6.55 -6.34 22.25
C ARG A 19 5.73 -5.44 23.13
N LYS A 20 6.06 -4.13 23.15
CA LYS A 20 5.31 -3.14 23.90
C LYS A 20 3.83 -3.42 23.67
N PRO A 21 3.03 -3.67 24.73
CA PRO A 21 1.64 -4.04 24.55
C PRO A 21 0.96 -2.95 23.73
N HIS A 22 0.17 -3.34 22.74
CA HIS A 22 -0.56 -2.38 21.91
C HIS A 22 -1.58 -1.66 22.79
N ILE A 23 -1.23 -0.45 23.25
CA ILE A 23 -2.09 0.34 24.14
C ILE A 23 -3.22 0.93 23.29
N VAL A 24 -4.40 0.32 23.37
CA VAL A 24 -5.63 0.91 22.83
C VAL A 24 -6.26 1.76 23.92
N TRP A 25 -6.40 3.05 23.65
CA TRP A 25 -7.03 3.98 24.58
C TRP A 25 -8.56 3.90 24.42
N TYR A 26 -9.28 3.89 25.53
CA TYR A 26 -10.74 3.93 25.55
C TYR A 26 -11.23 5.17 26.31
N ASP A 27 -12.37 5.71 25.90
CA ASP A 27 -13.08 6.77 26.63
C ASP A 27 -13.83 6.18 27.84
N ALA A 28 -14.37 7.05 28.71
CA ALA A 28 -15.18 6.68 29.88
C ALA A 28 -16.35 5.75 29.52
N ASP A 29 -16.91 5.93 28.31
CA ASP A 29 -18.02 5.15 27.76
C ASP A 29 -17.57 3.87 27.02
N GLY A 30 -16.28 3.53 27.05
CA GLY A 30 -15.73 2.34 26.38
C GLY A 30 -15.50 2.49 24.87
N VAL A 31 -15.51 3.72 24.35
CA VAL A 31 -15.26 4.01 22.93
C VAL A 31 -13.75 4.09 22.68
N GLU A 32 -13.24 3.35 21.70
CA GLU A 32 -11.83 3.42 21.28
C GLU A 32 -11.45 4.85 20.86
N ILE A 33 -10.31 5.33 21.34
CA ILE A 33 -9.76 6.66 21.04
C ILE A 33 -8.64 6.46 20.02
N GLY A 34 -8.69 7.21 18.91
CA GLY A 34 -7.62 7.24 17.93
C GLY A 34 -6.37 7.97 18.45
N ASP A 35 -5.25 7.83 17.75
CA ASP A 35 -3.97 8.44 18.14
C ASP A 35 -4.01 9.98 18.30
N ASP A 36 -4.99 10.63 17.68
CA ASP A 36 -5.23 12.07 17.78
C ASP A 36 -6.05 12.51 19.01
N GLY A 37 -6.47 11.56 19.85
CA GLY A 37 -7.28 11.79 21.05
C GLY A 37 -8.77 12.01 20.79
N TYR A 38 -9.25 11.75 19.57
CA TYR A 38 -10.68 11.78 19.23
C TYR A 38 -11.26 10.37 19.18
N PRO A 39 -12.56 10.19 19.50
CA PRO A 39 -13.19 8.88 19.44
C PRO A 39 -13.14 8.30 18.02
N MET A 40 -12.84 7.01 17.93
CA MET A 40 -12.76 6.24 16.70
C MET A 40 -14.17 5.83 16.27
N THR A 41 -14.85 6.74 15.58
CA THR A 41 -16.19 6.49 15.04
C THR A 41 -16.17 5.43 13.93
N PRO A 42 -17.31 4.82 13.57
CA PRO A 42 -17.38 3.86 12.47
C PRO A 42 -16.85 4.40 11.13
N ILE A 43 -17.07 5.70 10.88
CA ILE A 43 -16.59 6.39 9.66
C ILE A 43 -15.06 6.52 9.68
N ARG A 44 -14.47 6.98 10.80
CA ARG A 44 -13.02 7.05 10.96
C ARG A 44 -12.34 5.68 10.91
N ARG A 45 -12.97 4.67 11.53
CA ARG A 45 -12.48 3.28 11.46
C ARG A 45 -12.50 2.72 10.05
N ARG A 46 -13.55 3.02 9.26
CA ARG A 46 -13.61 2.67 7.84
C ARG A 46 -12.47 3.33 7.06
N MET A 47 -12.23 4.63 7.29
CA MET A 47 -11.15 5.36 6.65
C MET A 47 -9.77 4.78 6.99
N HIS A 48 -9.53 4.46 8.25
CA HIS A 48 -8.30 3.80 8.70
C HIS A 48 -8.09 2.45 7.99
N LYS A 49 -9.14 1.63 7.91
CA LYS A 49 -9.09 0.34 7.17
C LYS A 49 -8.81 0.54 5.69
N LEU A 50 -9.38 1.58 5.05
CA LEU A 50 -9.12 1.89 3.65
C LEU A 50 -7.66 2.31 3.41
N PHE A 51 -7.06 3.08 4.32
CA PHE A 51 -5.63 3.37 4.22
C PHE A 51 -4.77 2.12 4.38
N ASN A 52 -5.08 1.24 5.33
CA ASN A 52 -4.38 -0.04 5.45
C ASN A 52 -4.56 -0.90 4.19
N LEU A 53 -5.76 -0.88 3.59
CA LEU A 53 -6.02 -1.56 2.33
C LEU A 53 -5.17 -0.99 1.19
N MET A 54 -4.98 0.34 1.10
CA MET A 54 -4.05 0.93 0.13
C MET A 54 -2.63 0.38 0.30
N PHE A 55 -2.16 0.28 1.54
CA PHE A 55 -0.83 -0.24 1.82
C PHE A 55 -0.69 -1.71 1.40
N ILE A 56 -1.64 -2.56 1.79
CA ILE A 56 -1.67 -3.97 1.42
C ILE A 56 -1.73 -4.12 -0.10
N TRP A 57 -2.59 -3.35 -0.76
CA TRP A 57 -2.70 -3.35 -2.21
C TRP A 57 -1.40 -2.89 -2.88
N GLY A 58 -0.72 -1.88 -2.32
CA GLY A 58 0.59 -1.46 -2.79
C GLY A 58 1.65 -2.57 -2.71
N VAL A 59 1.64 -3.37 -1.64
CA VAL A 59 2.52 -4.55 -1.52
C VAL A 59 2.17 -5.62 -2.57
N ILE A 60 0.87 -5.88 -2.78
CA ILE A 60 0.43 -6.83 -3.82
C ILE A 60 0.86 -6.35 -5.21
N ALA A 61 0.67 -5.07 -5.53
CA ALA A 61 1.09 -4.47 -6.78
C ALA A 61 2.61 -4.57 -6.99
N PHE A 62 3.41 -4.42 -5.92
CA PHE A 62 4.86 -4.63 -5.99
C PHE A 62 5.21 -6.07 -6.35
N VAL A 63 4.56 -7.06 -5.73
CA VAL A 63 4.77 -8.48 -6.05
C VAL A 63 4.34 -8.78 -7.50
N LEU A 64 3.23 -8.21 -7.96
CA LEU A 64 2.79 -8.31 -9.35
C LEU A 64 3.80 -7.68 -10.32
N ALA A 65 4.41 -6.54 -9.96
CA ALA A 65 5.44 -5.92 -10.79
C ALA A 65 6.67 -6.83 -10.96
N VAL A 66 7.13 -7.45 -9.87
CA VAL A 66 8.24 -8.42 -9.88
C VAL A 66 7.85 -9.64 -10.73
N PHE A 67 6.64 -10.16 -10.55
CA PHE A 67 6.13 -11.29 -11.33
C PHE A 67 6.08 -10.96 -12.83
N CYS A 68 5.50 -9.83 -13.22
CA CYS A 68 5.42 -9.42 -14.63
C CYS A 68 6.81 -9.24 -15.23
N THR A 69 7.73 -8.63 -14.49
CA THR A 69 9.11 -8.46 -14.94
C THR A 69 9.80 -9.80 -15.14
N ALA A 70 9.75 -10.70 -14.16
CA ALA A 70 10.37 -12.04 -14.27
C ALA A 70 9.74 -12.85 -15.40
N PHE A 71 8.42 -12.80 -15.54
CA PHE A 71 7.70 -13.54 -16.57
C PHE A 71 7.95 -12.98 -17.97
N ALA A 72 8.18 -11.67 -18.11
CA ALA A 72 8.61 -11.07 -19.37
C ALA A 72 9.94 -11.63 -19.87
N TYR A 73 10.90 -11.90 -18.96
CA TYR A 73 12.18 -12.53 -19.32
C TYR A 73 12.04 -14.04 -19.62
N ALA A 74 11.02 -14.69 -19.08
CA ALA A 74 10.75 -16.11 -19.31
C ALA A 74 10.05 -16.39 -20.66
N GLN A 75 9.77 -15.38 -21.49
CA GLN A 75 9.04 -15.53 -22.76
C GLN A 75 9.87 -16.15 -23.92
N ASN A 76 10.98 -16.83 -23.64
CA ASN A 76 11.90 -17.42 -24.64
C ASN A 76 12.27 -16.43 -25.76
N GLN A 77 12.57 -15.18 -25.39
CA GLN A 77 12.98 -14.15 -26.34
C GLN A 77 14.46 -14.32 -26.69
N ASN A 78 14.82 -13.99 -27.93
CA ASN A 78 16.22 -13.91 -28.32
C ASN A 78 16.75 -12.52 -27.99
N TYR A 79 17.90 -12.49 -27.32
CA TYR A 79 18.60 -11.26 -26.96
C TYR A 79 19.85 -11.15 -27.82
N THR A 80 19.91 -10.14 -28.69
CA THR A 80 21.10 -9.85 -29.48
C THR A 80 21.58 -8.45 -29.13
N MET A 81 22.85 -8.34 -28.73
CA MET A 81 23.51 -7.04 -28.54
C MET A 81 24.20 -6.65 -29.84
N GLN A 82 23.77 -5.55 -30.44
CA GLN A 82 24.41 -4.97 -31.62
C GLN A 82 24.62 -3.47 -31.36
N ASP A 83 25.86 -3.00 -31.49
CA ASP A 83 26.21 -1.58 -31.35
C ASP A 83 25.71 -0.89 -30.06
N PHE A 84 25.81 -1.59 -28.92
CA PHE A 84 25.28 -1.18 -27.60
C PHE A 84 23.74 -1.09 -27.50
N GLU A 85 23.01 -1.52 -28.52
CA GLU A 85 21.56 -1.67 -28.48
C GLU A 85 21.19 -3.13 -28.17
N LEU A 86 20.35 -3.31 -27.15
CA LEU A 86 19.75 -4.60 -26.85
C LEU A 86 18.54 -4.80 -27.76
N ILE A 87 18.74 -5.58 -28.82
CA ILE A 87 17.66 -5.97 -29.73
C ILE A 87 17.02 -7.24 -29.18
N VAL A 88 15.72 -7.17 -28.93
CA VAL A 88 14.91 -8.29 -28.44
C VAL A 88 13.89 -8.65 -29.51
N TYR A 89 13.88 -9.91 -29.95
CA TYR A 89 12.93 -10.38 -30.96
C TYR A 89 12.45 -11.80 -30.66
N GLY A 90 11.21 -12.09 -31.10
CA GLY A 90 10.54 -13.36 -30.87
C GLY A 90 9.82 -13.47 -29.53
N GLY A 91 9.26 -14.65 -29.28
CA GLY A 91 8.41 -14.94 -28.12
C GLY A 91 6.91 -14.93 -28.44
N THR A 92 6.09 -15.10 -27.41
CA THR A 92 4.64 -15.18 -27.54
C THR A 92 4.06 -13.82 -27.95
N GLN A 93 3.12 -13.83 -28.89
CA GLN A 93 2.35 -12.64 -29.27
C GLN A 93 0.89 -12.75 -28.82
N ILE A 94 0.32 -11.62 -28.40
CA ILE A 94 -1.11 -11.48 -28.10
C ILE A 94 -1.61 -10.27 -28.87
N ASN A 95 -2.65 -10.46 -29.68
CA ASN A 95 -3.29 -9.39 -30.47
C ASN A 95 -2.31 -8.55 -31.30
N GLY A 96 -1.26 -9.17 -31.84
CA GLY A 96 -0.22 -8.50 -32.64
C GLY A 96 0.89 -7.81 -31.84
N PHE A 97 0.82 -7.82 -30.51
CA PHE A 97 1.86 -7.28 -29.63
C PHE A 97 2.71 -8.39 -29.02
N GLU A 98 3.99 -8.11 -28.80
CA GLU A 98 4.85 -8.99 -28.02
C GLU A 98 4.39 -9.04 -26.57
N PHE A 99 4.07 -10.24 -26.08
CA PHE A 99 3.54 -10.41 -24.73
C PHE A 99 4.55 -10.00 -23.65
N ALA A 100 5.85 -10.19 -23.90
CA ALA A 100 6.90 -9.71 -23.00
C ALA A 100 6.89 -8.18 -22.86
N THR A 101 6.62 -7.45 -23.94
CA THR A 101 6.55 -5.99 -23.92
C THR A 101 5.31 -5.52 -23.16
N LEU A 102 4.17 -6.18 -23.33
CA LEU A 102 2.98 -5.93 -22.52
C LEU A 102 3.25 -6.16 -21.03
N LEU A 103 3.91 -7.27 -20.67
CA LEU A 103 4.28 -7.57 -19.28
C LEU A 103 5.27 -6.56 -18.69
N ARG A 104 6.19 -6.01 -19.49
CA ARG A 104 7.11 -4.95 -19.02
C ARG A 104 6.36 -3.66 -18.72
N ILE A 105 5.45 -3.26 -19.60
CA ILE A 105 4.61 -2.08 -19.41
C ILE A 105 3.72 -2.28 -18.17
N GLU A 106 3.09 -3.45 -18.04
CA GLU A 106 2.26 -3.80 -16.89
C GLU A 106 3.07 -3.82 -15.59
N GLY A 107 4.28 -4.39 -15.63
CA GLY A 107 5.20 -4.41 -14.48
C GLY A 107 5.58 -3.00 -14.03
N LEU A 108 5.84 -2.08 -14.97
CA LEU A 108 6.13 -0.69 -14.66
C LEU A 108 4.91 0.02 -14.04
N PHE A 109 3.72 -0.20 -14.59
CA PHE A 109 2.48 0.35 -14.05
C PHE A 109 2.17 -0.16 -12.64
N CYS A 110 2.33 -1.47 -12.40
CA CYS A 110 2.21 -2.09 -11.09
C CYS A 110 3.23 -1.51 -10.09
N LEU A 111 4.47 -1.26 -10.51
CA LEU A 111 5.50 -0.66 -9.67
C LEU A 111 5.14 0.78 -9.27
N LEU A 112 4.68 1.60 -10.22
CA LEU A 112 4.21 2.95 -9.94
C LEU A 112 3.01 2.93 -9.00
N THR A 113 2.05 2.04 -9.24
CA THR A 113 0.88 1.80 -8.37
C THR A 113 1.32 1.47 -6.96
N ALA A 114 2.32 0.60 -6.78
CA ALA A 114 2.85 0.23 -5.47
C ALA A 114 3.42 1.43 -4.71
N LEU A 115 4.31 2.19 -5.37
CA LEU A 115 4.98 3.34 -4.77
C LEU A 115 3.97 4.41 -4.34
N VAL A 116 3.04 4.77 -5.22
CA VAL A 116 2.06 5.83 -4.94
C VAL A 116 1.05 5.37 -3.88
N ASN A 117 0.63 4.10 -3.85
CA ASN A 117 -0.28 3.60 -2.81
C ASN A 117 0.37 3.59 -1.42
N ILE A 118 1.63 3.15 -1.33
CA ILE A 118 2.39 3.16 -0.07
C ILE A 118 2.59 4.61 0.41
N ALA A 119 2.99 5.53 -0.47
CA ALA A 119 3.12 6.94 -0.12
C ALA A 119 1.78 7.55 0.32
N SER A 120 0.69 7.23 -0.39
CA SER A 120 -0.66 7.70 -0.09
C SER A 120 -1.18 7.20 1.26
N ASN A 121 -0.81 5.98 1.68
CA ASN A 121 -1.12 5.46 3.01
C ASN A 121 -0.55 6.37 4.11
N PHE A 122 0.75 6.67 4.04
CA PHE A 122 1.40 7.55 5.01
C PHE A 122 0.79 8.95 4.98
N ILE A 123 0.64 9.55 3.81
CA ILE A 123 0.06 10.89 3.66
C ILE A 123 -1.39 10.92 4.18
N GLY A 124 -2.16 9.86 3.92
CA GLY A 124 -3.54 9.70 4.37
C GLY A 124 -3.67 9.65 5.88
N PHE A 125 -2.77 8.94 6.57
CA PHE A 125 -2.73 8.95 8.03
C PHE A 125 -2.38 10.31 8.61
N HIS A 126 -1.39 11.01 8.05
CA HIS A 126 -1.07 12.38 8.46
C HIS A 126 -2.25 13.35 8.24
N TRP A 127 -3.04 13.18 7.18
CA TRP A 127 -4.25 13.98 6.97
C TRP A 127 -5.32 13.67 8.04
N MET A 128 -5.54 12.39 8.33
CA MET A 128 -6.59 11.94 9.24
C MET A 128 -6.29 12.31 10.70
N TYR A 129 -5.06 12.05 11.16
CA TYR A 129 -4.67 12.23 12.57
C TYR A 129 -4.03 13.59 12.86
N ASP A 130 -3.07 14.04 12.04
CA ASP A 130 -2.30 15.27 12.31
C ASP A 130 -2.95 16.55 11.76
N LYS A 131 -4.18 16.45 11.27
CA LYS A 131 -4.93 17.57 10.65
C LYS A 131 -4.16 18.27 9.52
N ARG A 132 -3.24 17.58 8.83
CA ARG A 132 -2.54 18.12 7.66
C ARG A 132 -3.50 18.42 6.52
N SER A 133 -3.03 19.20 5.54
CA SER A 133 -3.84 19.57 4.39
C SER A 133 -4.26 18.32 3.58
N PRO A 134 -5.49 18.28 3.01
CA PRO A 134 -5.94 17.16 2.18
C PRO A 134 -5.34 17.18 0.77
N ARG A 135 -4.65 18.25 0.36
CA ARG A 135 -4.17 18.42 -1.02
C ARG A 135 -3.22 17.29 -1.45
N PRO A 136 -2.19 16.89 -0.66
CA PRO A 136 -1.23 15.90 -1.11
C PRO A 136 -1.86 14.53 -1.34
N ILE A 137 -2.78 14.09 -0.47
CA ILE A 137 -3.50 12.83 -0.66
C ILE A 137 -4.44 12.89 -1.87
N VAL A 138 -5.16 13.99 -2.08
CA VAL A 138 -6.04 14.13 -3.25
C VAL A 138 -5.24 14.11 -4.55
N ILE A 139 -4.06 14.73 -4.58
CA ILE A 139 -3.16 14.67 -5.74
C ILE A 139 -2.69 13.22 -5.97
N ALA A 140 -2.23 12.52 -4.94
CA ALA A 140 -1.78 11.14 -5.07
C ALA A 140 -2.90 10.18 -5.54
N LEU A 141 -4.11 10.34 -4.99
CA LEU A 141 -5.29 9.61 -5.44
C LEU A 141 -5.69 9.98 -6.87
N GLY A 142 -5.52 11.25 -7.27
CA GLY A 142 -5.74 11.71 -8.63
C GLY A 142 -4.77 11.06 -9.62
N ILE A 143 -3.48 10.98 -9.27
CA ILE A 143 -2.45 10.31 -10.08
C ILE A 143 -2.81 8.84 -10.27
N ILE A 144 -3.15 8.12 -9.20
CA ILE A 144 -3.54 6.71 -9.31
C ILE A 144 -4.84 6.56 -10.09
N GLY A 145 -5.89 7.30 -9.73
CA GLY A 145 -7.23 7.13 -10.30
C GLY A 145 -7.29 7.51 -11.77
N ILE A 146 -6.81 8.70 -12.13
CA ILE A 146 -6.78 9.19 -13.52
C ILE A 146 -5.77 8.37 -14.33
N GLY A 147 -4.59 8.09 -13.77
CA GLY A 147 -3.58 7.26 -14.43
C GLY A 147 -4.09 5.87 -14.76
N SER A 148 -4.76 5.20 -13.81
CA SER A 148 -5.38 3.88 -14.02
C SER A 148 -6.51 3.94 -15.05
N PHE A 149 -7.34 4.98 -15.03
CA PHE A 149 -8.40 5.14 -16.03
C PHE A 149 -7.83 5.32 -17.44
N ILE A 150 -6.82 6.16 -17.61
CA ILE A 150 -6.16 6.36 -18.91
C ILE A 150 -5.51 5.06 -19.37
N TYR A 151 -4.80 4.36 -18.46
CA TYR A 151 -4.15 3.09 -18.78
C TYR A 151 -5.15 2.02 -19.23
N GLU A 152 -6.26 1.85 -18.50
CA GLU A 152 -7.34 0.92 -18.87
C GLU A 152 -7.91 1.23 -20.26
N VAL A 153 -8.20 2.50 -20.54
CA VAL A 153 -8.72 2.91 -21.86
C VAL A 153 -7.73 2.59 -22.98
N VAL A 154 -6.43 2.85 -22.75
CA VAL A 154 -5.38 2.54 -23.74
C VAL A 154 -5.23 1.02 -23.91
N ALA A 155 -5.22 0.25 -22.82
CA ALA A 155 -5.11 -1.21 -22.86
C ALA A 155 -6.28 -1.84 -23.64
N LEU A 156 -7.51 -1.37 -23.40
CA LEU A 156 -8.70 -1.83 -24.11
C LEU A 156 -8.69 -1.43 -25.60
N TRP A 157 -8.22 -0.23 -25.93
CA TRP A 157 -8.26 0.26 -27.31
C TRP A 157 -7.12 -0.27 -28.18
N VAL A 158 -5.93 -0.41 -27.61
CA VAL A 158 -4.72 -0.83 -28.34
C VAL A 158 -4.58 -2.35 -28.27
N ALA A 159 -4.49 -2.91 -27.07
CA ALA A 159 -4.23 -4.33 -26.87
C ALA A 159 -5.50 -5.19 -26.82
N HIS A 160 -6.69 -4.58 -26.73
CA HIS A 160 -7.97 -5.28 -26.56
C HIS A 160 -7.98 -6.18 -25.33
N LEU A 161 -7.30 -5.74 -24.26
CA LEU A 161 -7.15 -6.45 -23.00
C LEU A 161 -7.67 -5.58 -21.86
N PHE A 162 -8.34 -6.24 -20.92
CA PHE A 162 -8.81 -5.64 -19.68
C PHE A 162 -7.72 -5.72 -18.61
N ASP A 163 -7.41 -4.62 -17.92
CA ASP A 163 -6.44 -4.60 -16.83
C ASP A 163 -7.13 -4.60 -15.44
N PRO A 164 -7.08 -5.73 -14.71
CA PRO A 164 -7.68 -5.81 -13.39
C PRO A 164 -7.03 -4.89 -12.37
N VAL A 165 -5.74 -4.53 -12.53
CA VAL A 165 -5.02 -3.66 -11.58
C VAL A 165 -5.62 -2.25 -11.63
N SER A 166 -5.84 -1.73 -12.83
CA SER A 166 -6.48 -0.43 -13.05
C SER A 166 -7.90 -0.38 -12.54
N ALA A 167 -8.70 -1.42 -12.79
CA ALA A 167 -10.07 -1.50 -12.28
C ALA A 167 -10.11 -1.45 -10.75
N ILE A 168 -9.25 -2.21 -10.07
CA ILE A 168 -9.16 -2.21 -8.60
C ILE A 168 -8.73 -0.83 -8.09
N ASN A 169 -7.73 -0.20 -8.70
CA ASN A 169 -7.27 1.13 -8.34
C ASN A 169 -8.40 2.18 -8.42
N ILE A 170 -9.18 2.17 -9.50
CA ILE A 170 -10.30 3.10 -9.71
C ILE A 170 -11.34 2.92 -8.60
N VAL A 171 -11.75 1.67 -8.34
CA VAL A 171 -12.74 1.35 -7.30
C VAL A 171 -12.23 1.79 -5.92
N LEU A 172 -10.98 1.50 -5.59
CA LEU A 172 -10.35 1.87 -4.33
C LEU A 172 -10.33 3.40 -4.13
N VAL A 173 -9.94 4.16 -5.16
CA VAL A 173 -9.92 5.62 -5.14
C VAL A 173 -11.33 6.19 -4.89
N LEU A 174 -12.35 5.66 -5.55
CA LEU A 174 -13.75 6.09 -5.35
C LEU A 174 -14.21 5.86 -3.90
N PHE A 175 -13.92 4.68 -3.32
CA PHE A 175 -14.25 4.38 -1.93
C PHE A 175 -13.54 5.31 -0.94
N ILE A 176 -12.28 5.63 -1.22
CA ILE A 176 -11.48 6.54 -0.40
C ILE A 176 -12.03 7.96 -0.47
N LEU A 177 -12.29 8.51 -1.66
CA LEU A 177 -12.81 9.87 -1.82
C LEU A 177 -14.18 10.05 -1.16
N ASN A 178 -15.06 9.03 -1.26
CA ASN A 178 -16.34 9.03 -0.58
C ASN A 178 -16.17 9.02 0.95
N SER A 179 -15.30 8.13 1.47
CA SER A 179 -15.02 8.04 2.90
C SER A 179 -14.34 9.31 3.45
N MET A 180 -13.45 9.94 2.66
CA MET A 180 -12.84 11.22 3.01
C MET A 180 -13.89 12.33 3.15
N SER A 181 -14.89 12.34 2.26
CA SER A 181 -15.99 13.29 2.30
C SER A 181 -16.86 13.10 3.55
N ALA A 182 -17.13 11.84 3.94
CA ALA A 182 -17.83 11.51 5.17
C ALA A 182 -17.04 11.96 6.42
N VAL A 183 -15.73 11.68 6.48
CA VAL A 183 -14.86 12.12 7.59
C VAL A 183 -14.81 13.63 7.69
N LYS A 184 -14.76 14.37 6.57
CA LYS A 184 -14.76 15.84 6.58
C LYS A 184 -16.04 16.42 7.18
N LYS A 185 -17.19 15.79 6.94
CA LYS A 185 -18.49 16.21 7.52
C LYS A 185 -18.58 15.91 9.01
N GLU A 186 -17.97 14.81 9.46
CA GLU A 186 -17.99 14.39 10.86
C GLU A 186 -16.95 15.12 11.73
N ARG A 187 -15.80 15.51 11.17
CA ARG A 187 -14.70 16.13 11.93
C ARG A 187 -15.11 17.32 12.82
N PRO A 188 -15.98 18.26 12.40
CA PRO A 188 -16.41 19.40 13.22
C PRO A 188 -17.28 19.00 14.42
N THR A 189 -17.97 17.85 14.36
CA THR A 189 -18.87 17.41 15.44
C THR A 189 -18.14 16.63 16.53
N LEU A 190 -16.90 16.20 16.28
CA LEU A 190 -16.12 15.41 17.23
C LEU A 190 -15.49 16.30 18.31
N LYS A 191 -15.77 15.96 19.59
CA LYS A 191 -15.08 16.52 20.74
C LYS A 191 -13.96 15.58 21.17
N LYS A 192 -12.88 16.13 21.72
CA LYS A 192 -11.81 15.30 22.31
C LYS A 192 -12.39 14.52 23.48
N ALA A 193 -12.13 13.22 23.51
CA ALA A 193 -12.50 12.36 24.62
C ALA A 193 -11.79 12.83 25.90
N LYS A 194 -12.48 12.85 27.04
CA LYS A 194 -11.81 13.04 28.34
C LYS A 194 -11.09 11.73 28.63
N ARG A 195 -9.75 11.73 28.56
CA ARG A 195 -8.92 10.54 28.79
C ARG A 195 -9.30 9.87 30.11
N VAL A 196 -9.90 8.68 30.05
CA VAL A 196 -10.06 7.79 31.21
C VAL A 196 -9.23 6.54 30.94
N THR A 197 -8.14 6.41 31.67
CA THR A 197 -7.16 5.33 31.53
C THR A 197 -7.80 3.98 31.83
N LYS A 198 -8.02 3.12 30.83
CA LYS A 198 -8.22 1.68 31.05
C LYS A 198 -7.07 0.92 30.40
N VAL A 199 -6.11 0.55 31.24
CA VAL A 199 -5.03 -0.38 30.89
C VAL A 199 -5.65 -1.77 30.77
N VAL A 200 -5.68 -2.32 29.54
CA VAL A 200 -5.95 -3.76 29.37
C VAL A 200 -4.68 -4.49 29.79
N LYS A 201 -4.68 -5.06 30.99
CA LYS A 201 -3.70 -6.09 31.36
C LYS A 201 -3.95 -7.30 30.46
N LYS A 202 -2.97 -7.66 29.64
CA LYS A 202 -2.80 -9.05 29.20
C LYS A 202 -1.86 -9.72 30.17
#